data_AF-A0A8T6YBM0-F1
#
_entry.id   AF-A0A8T6YBM0-F1
#
_cell.length_a   1.000
_cell.length_b   1.000
_cell.length_c   1.000
_cell.angle_alpha   90.00
_cell.angle_beta   90.00
_cell.angle_gamma   90.00
#
_symmetry.space_group_name_H-M   'P 1'
#
loop_
_entity.id
_entity.type
_entity.pdbx_description
1 polymer ?
#
loop_
_entity_poly.entity_id
_entity_poly.type
_entity_poly.pdbx_seq_one_letter_code
_entity_poly.pdbx_strand_id
1 'polypeptide(L)' 'MAAKNCWEHKKCGREKGGGKVSELGICPAYPKNGRDCWMVAGTFCGGKVQGTHAQKLGTCMTCDWYKNVRGLV' A
#
# COMPACT_ATOMS: atom_id res chain seq x y z
N MET A 1 13.58 13.56 -5.43
CA MET A 1 13.00 13.13 -4.14
C MET A 1 12.24 11.83 -4.38
N ALA A 2 12.83 10.68 -4.05
CA ALA A 2 12.14 9.39 -4.21
C ALA A 2 10.99 9.33 -3.19
N ALA A 3 9.79 8.94 -3.62
CA ALA A 3 8.69 8.65 -2.70
C ALA A 3 9.18 7.63 -1.66
N LYS A 4 8.96 7.89 -0.36
CA LYS A 4 9.39 7.00 0.72
C LYS A 4 8.31 5.96 1.03
N ASN A 5 7.06 6.28 0.74
CA ASN A 5 5.90 5.49 1.13
C ASN A 5 4.95 5.18 -0.04
N CYS A 6 4.26 4.04 0.06
CA CYS A 6 3.27 3.58 -0.91
C CYS A 6 2.19 4.64 -1.22
N TRP A 7 1.67 5.34 -0.21
CA TRP A 7 0.63 6.35 -0.40
C TRP A 7 1.11 7.60 -1.15
N GLU A 8 2.39 7.95 -1.05
CA GLU A 8 2.99 9.07 -1.82
C GLU A 8 3.17 8.69 -3.29
N HIS A 9 3.56 7.44 -3.55
CA HIS A 9 3.76 6.93 -4.90
C HIS A 9 2.44 6.62 -5.62
N LYS A 10 1.55 5.86 -4.97
CA LYS A 10 0.26 5.45 -5.54
C LYS A 10 -0.81 6.54 -5.43
N LYS A 11 -0.60 7.58 -4.62
CA LYS A 11 -1.54 8.68 -4.37
C LYS A 11 -2.95 8.18 -4.07
N CYS A 12 -3.04 7.15 -3.22
CA CYS A 12 -4.30 6.45 -2.99
C CYS A 12 -5.28 7.22 -2.06
N GLY A 13 -4.82 8.27 -1.36
CA GLY A 13 -5.66 9.13 -0.53
C GLY A 13 -6.15 8.47 0.76
N ARG A 14 -5.42 7.48 1.28
CA ARG A 14 -5.76 6.72 2.51
C ARG A 14 -4.77 6.94 3.66
N GLU A 15 -3.86 7.90 3.50
CA GLU A 15 -3.11 8.53 4.58
C GLU A 15 -4.05 9.30 5.52
N LYS A 16 -3.62 9.62 6.74
CA LYS A 16 -4.43 10.41 7.68
C LYS A 16 -4.81 11.76 7.02
N GLY A 17 -6.12 12.03 6.93
CA GLY A 17 -6.66 13.22 6.26
C GLY A 17 -6.80 13.10 4.74
N GLY A 18 -6.49 11.94 4.16
CA GLY A 18 -6.67 11.69 2.73
C GLY A 18 -8.15 11.56 2.33
N GLY A 19 -8.45 11.91 1.07
CA GLY A 19 -9.83 11.99 0.58
C GLY A 19 -10.62 10.68 0.57
N LYS A 20 -9.95 9.52 0.63
CA LYS A 20 -10.60 8.19 0.66
C LYS A 20 -10.73 7.62 2.07
N VAL A 21 -10.29 8.35 3.10
CA VAL A 21 -10.40 7.89 4.49
C VAL A 21 -11.86 7.74 4.91
N SER A 22 -12.75 8.63 4.48
CA SER A 22 -14.17 8.58 4.86
C SER A 22 -14.91 7.37 4.28
N GLU A 23 -14.49 6.87 3.12
CA GLU A 23 -15.14 5.76 2.41
C GLU A 23 -14.47 4.41 2.73
N LEU A 24 -13.14 4.37 2.72
CA LEU A 24 -12.35 3.13 2.81
C LEU A 24 -11.57 3.01 4.13
N GLY A 25 -11.64 4.01 5.00
CA GLY A 25 -10.81 4.08 6.21
C GLY A 25 -9.34 4.38 5.93
N ILE A 26 -8.60 4.68 7.00
CA ILE A 26 -7.14 4.90 6.97
C ILE A 26 -6.45 3.59 6.58
N CYS A 27 -5.43 3.67 5.73
CA CYS A 27 -4.64 2.52 5.34
C CYS A 27 -3.94 1.89 6.56
N PRO A 28 -4.05 0.58 6.82
CA PRO A 28 -3.36 -0.08 7.93
C PRO A 28 -1.83 0.04 7.90
N ALA A 29 -1.26 0.29 6.72
CA ALA A 29 0.18 0.52 6.58
C ALA A 29 0.61 1.93 7.02
N TYR A 30 -0.30 2.89 7.12
CA TYR A 30 0.00 4.22 7.61
C TYR A 30 0.13 4.21 9.15
N PRO A 31 1.08 4.95 9.76
CA PRO A 31 2.08 5.84 9.13
C PRO A 31 3.45 5.21 8.89
N LYS A 32 3.71 3.99 9.36
CA LYS A 32 5.09 3.45 9.46
C LYS A 32 5.47 2.49 8.34
N ASN A 33 4.52 1.72 7.85
CA ASN A 33 4.78 0.59 6.95
C ASN A 33 4.56 0.96 5.48
N GLY A 34 4.84 2.21 5.11
CA GLY A 34 4.66 2.69 3.74
C GLY A 34 5.62 2.04 2.75
N ARG A 35 6.83 1.71 3.19
CA ARG A 35 7.88 1.12 2.36
C ARG A 35 7.74 -0.38 2.18
N ASP A 36 7.15 -1.06 3.15
CA ASP A 36 6.98 -2.51 3.26
C ASP A 36 5.51 -2.89 3.43
N CYS A 37 4.61 -2.12 2.79
CA CYS A 37 3.17 -2.26 3.01
C CYS A 37 2.64 -3.67 2.74
N TRP A 38 3.36 -4.51 1.97
CA TRP A 38 3.06 -5.92 1.76
C TRP A 38 3.08 -6.75 3.04
N MET A 39 3.88 -6.37 4.04
CA MET A 39 3.98 -7.04 5.34
C MET A 39 2.73 -6.87 6.21
N VAL A 40 1.89 -5.87 5.95
CA VAL A 40 0.73 -5.53 6.79
C VAL A 40 -0.56 -6.17 6.27
N ALA A 41 -1.24 -7.00 7.05
CA ALA A 41 -2.54 -7.55 6.64
C ALA A 41 -3.62 -6.45 6.49
N GLY A 42 -4.65 -6.70 5.67
CA GLY A 42 -5.80 -5.80 5.55
C GLY A 42 -5.54 -4.48 4.82
N THR A 43 -4.38 -4.29 4.18
CA THR A 43 -4.17 -3.13 3.30
C THR A 43 -4.99 -3.29 2.02
N PHE A 44 -5.58 -2.21 1.53
CA PHE A 44 -6.36 -2.25 0.29
C PHE A 44 -5.56 -1.54 -0.80
N CYS A 45 -5.11 -2.31 -1.78
CA CYS A 45 -4.56 -1.78 -3.02
C CYS A 45 -5.68 -1.79 -4.06
N GLY A 46 -5.97 -0.66 -4.70
CA GLY A 46 -7.04 -0.57 -5.71
C GLY A 46 -8.47 -0.66 -5.16
N GLY A 47 -8.68 -0.38 -3.86
CA GLY A 47 -10.02 -0.34 -3.25
C GLY A 47 -10.58 -1.69 -2.80
N LYS A 48 -9.86 -2.80 -2.99
CA LYS A 48 -10.27 -4.14 -2.51
C LYS A 48 -9.39 -4.60 -1.35
N VAL A 49 -9.99 -5.23 -0.33
CA VAL A 49 -9.24 -5.90 0.73
C VAL A 49 -8.42 -7.01 0.08
N GLN A 50 -7.11 -6.96 0.23
CA GLN A 50 -6.22 -8.05 -0.19
C GLN A 50 -6.11 -8.99 1.01
N GLY A 51 -6.53 -10.25 0.88
CA GLY A 51 -6.77 -11.22 1.95
C GLY A 51 -5.60 -11.50 2.92
N THR A 52 -5.23 -12.76 3.11
CA THR A 52 -4.13 -13.13 4.02
C THR A 52 -2.76 -12.73 3.44
N HIS A 53 -1.72 -12.67 4.28
CA HIS A 53 -0.36 -12.29 3.86
C HIS A 53 0.15 -13.10 2.64
N ALA A 54 -0.11 -14.41 2.61
CA ALA A 54 0.27 -15.27 1.49
C ALA A 54 -0.47 -14.94 0.18
N GLN A 55 -1.79 -14.71 0.25
CA GLN A 55 -2.58 -14.28 -0.91
C GLN A 55 -2.11 -12.91 -1.44
N LYS A 56 -1.63 -12.07 -0.52
CA LYS A 56 -1.17 -10.73 -0.82
C LYS A 56 0.21 -10.67 -1.47
N LEU A 57 1.12 -11.61 -1.20
CA LEU A 57 2.44 -11.65 -1.84
C LEU A 57 2.33 -11.73 -3.37
N GLY A 58 1.45 -12.58 -3.89
CA GLY A 58 1.19 -12.69 -5.33
C GLY A 58 0.72 -11.36 -5.94
N THR A 59 -0.21 -10.65 -5.29
CA THR A 59 -0.66 -9.35 -5.77
C THR A 59 0.36 -8.23 -5.55
N CYS A 60 1.24 -8.35 -4.55
CA CYS A 60 2.33 -7.41 -4.36
C CYS A 60 3.40 -7.55 -5.44
N MET A 61 3.69 -8.75 -5.94
CA MET A 61 4.63 -8.93 -7.05
C MET A 61 4.25 -8.17 -8.33
N THR A 62 2.97 -7.88 -8.53
CA THR A 62 2.48 -7.08 -9.66
C THR A 62 2.36 -5.58 -9.36
N CYS A 63 2.51 -5.17 -8.10
CA CYS A 63 2.41 -3.77 -7.67
C CYS A 63 3.66 -2.97 -8.04
N ASP A 64 3.48 -1.84 -8.72
CA ASP A 64 4.61 -0.96 -9.14
C ASP A 64 5.45 -0.48 -7.95
N TRP A 65 4.81 -0.15 -6.83
CA TRP A 65 5.50 0.26 -5.61
C TRP A 65 6.39 -0.85 -5.06
N TYR A 66 5.88 -2.09 -5.03
CA TYR A 66 6.64 -3.24 -4.56
C TYR A 66 7.87 -3.50 -5.46
N LYS A 67 7.67 -3.48 -6.78
CA LYS A 67 8.77 -3.64 -7.76
C LYS A 67 9.84 -2.57 -7.60
N ASN A 68 9.42 -1.31 -7.44
CA ASN A 68 10.32 -0.18 -7.24
C ASN A 68 11.14 -0.31 -5.95
N VAL A 69 10.51 -0.65 -4.82
CA VAL A 69 11.24 -0.78 -3.55
C VAL A 69 12.16 -2.00 -3.53
N ARG A 70 11.77 -3.10 -4.18
CA ARG A 70 12.57 -4.33 -4.23
C ARG A 70 13.65 -4.35 -5.31
N GLY A 71 13.77 -3.30 -6.14
CA GLY A 71 14.73 -3.25 -7.25
C GLY A 71 14.49 -4.35 -8.29
N LEU A 72 13.22 -4.72 -8.50
CA LEU A 72 12.81 -5.70 -9.52
C LEU A 72 12.63 -5.06 -10.91
N VAL A 73 12.88 -3.75 -11.02
CA VAL A 73 12.94 -2.93 -12.23
C VAL A 73 13.99 -1.85 -12.07
#